data_AF-A0A9N8YQ69-F1
#
_entry.id   AF-A0A9N8YQ69-F1
#
_cell.length_a   1.000
_cell.length_b   1.000
_cell.length_c   1.000
_cell.angle_alpha   90.00
_cell.angle_beta   90.00
_cell.angle_gamma   90.00
#
_symmetry.space_group_name_H-M   'P 1'
#
loop_
_entity.id
_entity.type
_entity.pdbx_description
1 polymer ?
#
loop_
_entity_poly.entity_id
_entity_poly.type
_entity_poly.pdbx_seq_one_letter_code
_entity_poly.pdbx_strand_id
1 'polypeptide(L)'
;MNSIKEIFDESKSVIAESCLIWAIKPERNHEKTDLLKFLIDRIDQPEKVLKNALDHYKVGFRFDFKSIKTTNEIRSLTVNSNLYYWILKSYGPSSEITQQCFDDIVESRTWIDLKLQGTSGSDGPIRLTTCAFNSICSIYLEFCNDKVPFKPCYLQYLQLVNNNEIIEPFFEMSLPITFGLQLKGTFPFDITYDYKRPKVDVQNHKMKSNVMNDNQQTTKERKNWYDLLKKYEEQILGNNFELTERFKNNFEKFWPLFIDYDQMNDGDDFVVEGSSSKRLKQ
;
A
#
# COMPACT_ATOMS: atom_id res chain seq x y z
N MET A 1 -13.75 -6.32 -39.97
CA MET A 1 -13.22 -6.58 -38.60
C MET A 1 -13.77 -7.91 -38.04
N ASN A 2 -13.63 -9.02 -38.78
CA ASN A 2 -14.11 -10.36 -38.36
C ASN A 2 -12.99 -11.36 -38.05
N SER A 3 -11.73 -11.01 -38.30
CA SER A 3 -10.62 -11.97 -38.37
C SER A 3 -10.16 -12.59 -37.04
N ILE A 4 -10.48 -12.00 -35.88
CA ILE A 4 -10.07 -12.56 -34.57
C ILE A 4 -11.04 -13.64 -34.07
N LYS A 5 -12.33 -13.56 -34.46
CA LYS A 5 -13.34 -14.58 -34.10
C LYS A 5 -13.17 -15.88 -34.89
N GLU A 6 -12.44 -15.86 -36.01
CA GLU A 6 -12.27 -17.03 -36.87
C GLU A 6 -11.14 -17.97 -36.41
N ILE A 7 -10.30 -17.56 -35.45
CA ILE A 7 -9.10 -18.32 -35.03
C ILE A 7 -9.29 -19.00 -33.66
N PHE A 8 -10.15 -18.46 -32.80
CA PHE A 8 -10.47 -19.02 -31.49
C PHE A 8 -11.98 -19.03 -31.31
N ASP A 9 -12.55 -20.17 -30.88
CA ASP A 9 -13.98 -20.31 -30.48
C ASP A 9 -14.32 -19.50 -29.20
N GLU A 10 -13.42 -18.63 -28.77
CA GLU A 10 -13.50 -17.85 -27.55
C GLU A 10 -14.06 -16.44 -27.79
N SER A 11 -14.72 -15.88 -26.77
CA SER A 11 -15.20 -14.51 -26.85
C SER A 11 -14.02 -13.52 -26.89
N LYS A 12 -14.23 -12.34 -27.50
CA LYS A 12 -13.22 -11.26 -27.54
C LYS A 12 -12.70 -10.88 -26.14
N SER A 13 -13.56 -10.93 -25.13
CA SER A 13 -13.19 -10.63 -23.74
C SER A 13 -12.21 -11.66 -23.16
N VAL A 14 -12.40 -12.95 -23.46
CA VAL A 14 -11.51 -14.03 -22.98
C VAL A 14 -10.14 -13.93 -23.64
N ILE A 15 -10.12 -13.62 -24.94
CA ILE A 15 -8.87 -13.37 -25.67
C ILE A 15 -8.16 -12.14 -25.10
N ALA A 16 -8.88 -11.05 -24.82
CA ALA A 16 -8.30 -9.83 -24.26
C ALA A 16 -7.74 -10.03 -22.84
N GLU A 17 -8.43 -10.80 -21.99
CA GLU A 17 -7.93 -11.20 -20.66
C GLU A 17 -6.63 -12.02 -20.77
N SER A 18 -6.60 -13.01 -21.66
CA SER A 18 -5.39 -13.79 -21.91
C SER A 18 -4.25 -12.90 -22.42
N CYS A 19 -4.51 -12.00 -23.36
CA CYS A 19 -3.53 -11.03 -23.84
C CYS A 19 -3.05 -10.10 -22.72
N LEU A 20 -3.92 -9.69 -21.81
CA LEU A 20 -3.56 -8.83 -20.67
C LEU A 20 -2.62 -9.56 -19.72
N ILE A 21 -2.91 -10.81 -19.35
CA ILE A 21 -2.02 -11.66 -18.55
C ILE A 21 -0.63 -11.68 -19.18
N TRP A 22 -0.54 -12.00 -20.47
CA TRP A 22 0.75 -12.03 -21.18
C TRP A 22 1.42 -10.65 -21.29
N ALA A 23 0.63 -9.58 -21.39
CA ALA A 23 1.14 -8.22 -21.50
C ALA A 23 1.80 -7.77 -20.19
N ILE A 24 1.26 -8.15 -19.03
CA ILE A 24 1.74 -7.69 -17.71
C ILE A 24 2.85 -8.57 -17.09
N LYS A 25 3.42 -9.48 -17.88
CA LYS A 25 4.49 -10.37 -17.42
C LYS A 25 5.62 -9.62 -16.73
N PRO A 26 6.24 -10.19 -15.67
CA PRO A 26 7.29 -9.50 -14.90
C PRO A 26 8.47 -9.03 -15.75
N GLU A 27 8.80 -9.75 -16.82
CA GLU A 27 9.93 -9.44 -17.71
C GLU A 27 9.65 -8.26 -18.65
N ARG A 28 8.41 -7.73 -18.70
CA ARG A 28 8.03 -6.60 -19.56
C ARG A 28 8.33 -5.27 -18.87
N ASN A 29 8.99 -4.35 -19.58
CA ASN A 29 9.43 -3.07 -19.00
C ASN A 29 8.36 -1.96 -19.00
N HIS A 30 7.28 -2.12 -19.78
CA HIS A 30 6.14 -1.18 -19.86
C HIS A 30 6.51 0.32 -20.00
N GLU A 31 7.61 0.65 -20.69
CA GLU A 31 8.00 2.04 -20.97
C GLU A 31 6.95 2.81 -21.79
N LYS A 32 6.10 2.08 -22.51
CA LYS A 32 4.92 2.59 -23.20
C LYS A 32 3.69 1.80 -22.74
N THR A 33 2.62 2.53 -22.46
CA THR A 33 1.35 1.95 -21.98
C THR A 33 0.32 1.75 -23.09
N ASP A 34 0.68 2.02 -24.35
CA ASP A 34 -0.25 1.97 -25.49
C ASP A 34 -0.92 0.60 -25.65
N LEU A 35 -0.14 -0.47 -25.46
CA LEU A 35 -0.68 -1.84 -25.49
C LEU A 35 -1.67 -2.09 -24.34
N LEU A 36 -1.34 -1.63 -23.13
CA LEU A 36 -2.22 -1.80 -21.97
C LEU A 36 -3.53 -1.05 -22.18
N LYS A 37 -3.46 0.22 -22.59
CA LYS A 37 -4.62 1.04 -22.95
C LYS A 37 -5.47 0.35 -24.03
N PHE A 38 -4.83 -0.07 -25.12
CA PHE A 38 -5.50 -0.76 -26.23
C PHE A 38 -6.25 -2.02 -25.79
N LEU A 39 -5.66 -2.84 -24.93
CA LEU A 39 -6.29 -4.06 -24.43
C LEU A 39 -7.46 -3.74 -23.50
N ILE A 40 -7.27 -2.78 -22.61
CA ILE A 40 -8.25 -2.36 -21.60
C ILE A 40 -9.49 -1.73 -22.24
N ASP A 41 -9.32 -0.91 -23.29
CA ASP A 41 -10.41 -0.30 -24.05
C ASP A 41 -11.33 -1.32 -24.75
N ARG A 42 -10.90 -2.59 -24.84
CA ARG A 42 -11.63 -3.69 -25.49
C ARG A 42 -12.30 -4.63 -24.50
N ILE A 43 -12.18 -4.36 -23.20
CA ILE A 43 -12.68 -5.20 -22.12
C ILE A 43 -13.86 -4.47 -21.45
N ASP A 44 -14.99 -5.17 -21.31
CA ASP A 44 -16.21 -4.58 -20.72
C ASP A 44 -16.06 -4.28 -19.22
N GLN A 45 -15.30 -5.11 -18.49
CA GLN A 45 -15.02 -4.98 -17.06
C GLN A 45 -13.52 -4.92 -16.79
N PRO A 46 -12.85 -3.80 -17.13
CA PRO A 46 -11.39 -3.73 -17.19
C PRO A 46 -10.72 -3.91 -15.83
N GLU A 47 -11.28 -3.34 -14.76
CA GLU A 47 -10.74 -3.48 -13.40
C GLU A 47 -10.79 -4.93 -12.91
N LYS A 48 -11.90 -5.65 -13.17
CA LYS A 48 -12.05 -7.06 -12.80
C LYS A 48 -11.06 -7.95 -13.54
N VAL A 49 -10.90 -7.74 -14.84
CA VAL A 49 -9.98 -8.53 -15.67
C VAL A 49 -8.53 -8.22 -15.31
N LEU A 50 -8.22 -6.97 -14.99
CA LEU A 50 -6.90 -6.60 -14.50
C LEU A 50 -6.62 -7.21 -13.13
N LYS A 51 -7.60 -7.23 -12.22
CA LYS A 51 -7.50 -7.96 -10.95
C LYS A 51 -7.19 -9.44 -11.17
N ASN A 52 -7.93 -10.12 -12.05
CA ASN A 52 -7.65 -11.52 -12.40
C ASN A 52 -6.22 -11.71 -12.92
N ALA A 53 -5.73 -10.78 -13.75
CA ALA A 53 -4.38 -10.83 -14.28
C ALA A 53 -3.32 -10.63 -13.17
N LEU A 54 -3.55 -9.71 -12.25
CA LEU A 54 -2.71 -9.52 -11.06
C LEU A 54 -2.72 -10.78 -10.17
N ASP A 55 -3.89 -11.38 -9.94
CA ASP A 55 -4.06 -12.64 -9.19
C ASP A 55 -3.34 -13.81 -9.87
N HIS A 56 -3.30 -13.86 -11.21
CA HIS A 56 -2.54 -14.88 -11.95
C HIS A 56 -1.05 -14.85 -11.62
N TYR A 57 -0.46 -13.66 -11.50
CA TYR A 57 0.93 -13.49 -11.02
C TYR A 57 1.03 -13.48 -9.49
N LYS A 58 -0.10 -13.64 -8.79
CA LYS A 58 -0.27 -13.63 -7.34
C LYS A 58 0.07 -12.27 -6.71
N VAL A 59 0.00 -11.16 -7.44
CA VAL A 59 0.30 -9.81 -6.91
C VAL A 59 -0.52 -9.55 -5.66
N GLY A 60 0.13 -9.07 -4.60
CA GLY A 60 -0.51 -8.72 -3.35
C GLY A 60 0.27 -9.21 -2.14
N PHE A 61 -0.39 -9.08 -0.99
CA PHE A 61 0.23 -9.29 0.32
C PHE A 61 0.36 -10.78 0.64
N ARG A 62 1.58 -11.30 0.81
CA ARG A 62 1.86 -12.71 1.17
C ARG A 62 2.88 -12.86 2.30
N PHE A 63 3.11 -11.81 3.06
CA PHE A 63 4.21 -11.77 4.02
C PHE A 63 4.03 -12.79 5.14
N ASP A 64 4.94 -13.77 5.20
CA ASP A 64 5.09 -14.69 6.32
C ASP A 64 6.38 -14.36 7.09
N PHE A 65 6.25 -13.94 8.34
CA PHE A 65 7.38 -13.59 9.21
C PHE A 65 8.40 -14.73 9.35
N LYS A 66 7.94 -16.00 9.31
CA LYS A 66 8.83 -17.17 9.39
C LYS A 66 9.74 -17.29 8.17
N SER A 67 9.27 -16.85 7.01
CA SER A 67 10.02 -16.91 5.74
C SER A 67 11.17 -15.91 5.67
N ILE A 68 11.10 -14.78 6.40
CA ILE A 68 12.13 -13.73 6.37
C ILE A 68 13.40 -14.14 7.06
N LYS A 69 13.29 -14.82 8.21
CA LYS A 69 14.47 -15.28 8.95
C LYS A 69 15.20 -16.42 8.23
N THR A 70 14.53 -17.11 7.30
CA THR A 70 15.01 -18.37 6.69
C THR A 70 15.44 -18.27 5.23
N THR A 71 14.88 -17.34 4.47
CA THR A 71 15.22 -17.16 3.04
C THR A 71 16.29 -16.09 2.86
N ASN A 72 17.29 -16.32 1.99
CA ASN A 72 18.32 -15.30 1.70
C ASN A 72 17.95 -14.38 0.51
N GLU A 73 16.79 -14.61 -0.10
CA GLU A 73 16.35 -13.87 -1.28
C GLU A 73 15.53 -12.64 -0.85
N ILE A 74 15.80 -11.48 -1.46
CA ILE A 74 14.94 -10.31 -1.32
C ILE A 74 13.73 -10.52 -2.21
N ARG A 75 12.53 -10.32 -1.64
CA ARG A 75 11.32 -10.25 -2.44
C ARG A 75 11.30 -8.93 -3.22
N SER A 76 11.42 -9.04 -4.54
CA SER A 76 11.16 -7.96 -5.49
C SER A 76 9.66 -7.82 -5.75
N LEU A 77 9.25 -6.75 -6.44
CA LEU A 77 7.90 -6.63 -6.99
C LEU A 77 7.57 -7.83 -7.88
N THR A 78 6.34 -8.29 -7.77
CA THR A 78 5.83 -9.44 -8.51
C THR A 78 5.77 -9.17 -10.01
N VAL A 79 5.39 -7.96 -10.41
CA VAL A 79 5.42 -7.48 -11.80
C VAL A 79 6.14 -6.13 -11.88
N ASN A 80 6.33 -5.61 -13.10
CA ASN A 80 7.12 -4.40 -13.31
C ASN A 80 6.49 -3.15 -12.66
N SER A 81 7.30 -2.32 -12.01
CA SER A 81 6.87 -1.10 -11.32
C SER A 81 6.10 -0.10 -12.21
N ASN A 82 6.36 -0.07 -13.51
CA ASN A 82 5.66 0.81 -14.45
C ASN A 82 4.20 0.38 -14.66
N LEU A 83 3.87 -0.91 -14.48
CA LEU A 83 2.48 -1.34 -14.45
C LEU A 83 1.79 -0.78 -13.20
N TYR A 84 2.40 -0.91 -12.02
CA TYR A 84 1.85 -0.35 -10.77
C TYR A 84 1.61 1.15 -10.87
N TYR A 85 2.58 1.88 -11.45
CA TYR A 85 2.42 3.31 -11.72
C TYR A 85 1.24 3.59 -12.66
N TRP A 86 1.15 2.85 -13.76
CA TRP A 86 0.04 3.01 -14.70
C TRP A 86 -1.32 2.72 -14.06
N ILE A 87 -1.42 1.69 -13.20
CA ILE A 87 -2.63 1.36 -12.45
C ILE A 87 -3.02 2.51 -11.53
N LEU A 88 -2.07 3.00 -10.71
CA LEU A 88 -2.29 4.12 -9.81
C LEU A 88 -2.83 5.34 -10.55
N LYS A 89 -2.20 5.72 -11.67
CA LYS A 89 -2.60 6.90 -12.44
C LYS A 89 -3.91 6.72 -13.23
N SER A 90 -4.26 5.50 -13.59
CA SER A 90 -5.47 5.22 -14.39
C SER A 90 -6.71 5.01 -13.52
N TYR A 91 -6.58 4.35 -12.37
CA TYR A 91 -7.70 3.96 -11.51
C TYR A 91 -7.78 4.74 -10.20
N GLY A 92 -6.70 5.42 -9.81
CA GLY A 92 -6.66 6.24 -8.60
C GLY A 92 -6.37 5.46 -7.31
N PRO A 93 -6.17 6.18 -6.20
CA PRO A 93 -5.65 5.62 -4.95
C PRO A 93 -6.67 4.77 -4.17
N SER A 94 -7.96 4.92 -4.44
CA SER A 94 -9.04 4.22 -3.75
C SER A 94 -9.52 2.95 -4.45
N SER A 95 -8.95 2.59 -5.60
CA SER A 95 -9.37 1.40 -6.34
C SER A 95 -8.85 0.11 -5.69
N GLU A 96 -9.59 -0.98 -5.84
CA GLU A 96 -9.23 -2.27 -5.24
C GLU A 96 -7.90 -2.79 -5.83
N ILE A 97 -7.70 -2.61 -7.13
CA ILE A 97 -6.48 -3.04 -7.83
C ILE A 97 -5.27 -2.17 -7.48
N THR A 98 -5.44 -0.87 -7.23
CA THR A 98 -4.35 -0.02 -6.72
C THR A 98 -3.96 -0.50 -5.32
N GLN A 99 -4.95 -0.80 -4.47
CA GLN A 99 -4.68 -1.34 -3.15
C GLN A 99 -3.94 -2.69 -3.23
N GLN A 100 -4.32 -3.59 -4.14
CA GLN A 100 -3.62 -4.86 -4.38
C GLN A 100 -2.16 -4.66 -4.85
N CYS A 101 -1.89 -3.64 -5.68
CA CYS A 101 -0.52 -3.29 -6.02
C CYS A 101 0.24 -2.77 -4.79
N PHE A 102 -0.40 -1.94 -3.96
CA PHE A 102 0.23 -1.38 -2.77
C PHE A 102 0.60 -2.44 -1.74
N ASP A 103 -0.26 -3.45 -1.58
CA ASP A 103 0.00 -4.65 -0.80
C ASP A 103 1.36 -5.29 -1.18
N ASP A 104 1.63 -5.52 -2.48
CA ASP A 104 2.90 -6.10 -2.95
C ASP A 104 4.10 -5.15 -2.77
N ILE A 105 3.88 -3.84 -2.94
CA ILE A 105 4.90 -2.80 -2.80
C ILE A 105 5.35 -2.65 -1.34
N VAL A 106 4.42 -2.53 -0.39
CA VAL A 106 4.70 -2.41 1.05
C VAL A 106 5.47 -3.63 1.53
N GLU A 107 5.03 -4.82 1.11
CA GLU A 107 5.73 -6.06 1.41
C GLU A 107 7.18 -6.02 0.90
N SER A 108 7.38 -5.74 -0.39
CA SER A 108 8.72 -5.71 -1.00
C SER A 108 9.63 -4.67 -0.33
N ARG A 109 9.09 -3.48 -0.05
CA ARG A 109 9.84 -2.38 0.58
C ARG A 109 10.26 -2.72 2.02
N THR A 110 9.38 -3.38 2.78
CA THR A 110 9.67 -3.85 4.14
C THR A 110 10.73 -4.95 4.12
N TRP A 111 10.63 -5.91 3.18
CA TRP A 111 11.61 -6.98 3.02
C TRP A 111 13.02 -6.46 2.74
N ILE A 112 13.15 -5.45 1.87
CA ILE A 112 14.43 -4.81 1.58
C ILE A 112 15.06 -4.27 2.87
N ASP A 113 14.29 -3.54 3.68
CA ASP A 113 14.82 -2.96 4.91
C ASP A 113 15.27 -4.03 5.90
N LEU A 114 14.44 -5.04 6.15
CA LEU A 114 14.77 -6.13 7.07
C LEU A 114 16.03 -6.91 6.65
N LYS A 115 16.27 -7.06 5.35
CA LYS A 115 17.48 -7.70 4.83
C LYS A 115 18.73 -6.82 4.93
N LEU A 116 18.57 -5.51 4.74
CA LEU A 116 19.65 -4.54 4.96
C LEU A 116 20.06 -4.46 6.43
N GLN A 117 19.10 -4.55 7.36
CA GLN A 117 19.39 -4.60 8.80
C GLN A 117 20.27 -5.80 9.19
N GLY A 118 20.03 -6.98 8.59
CA GLY A 118 20.76 -8.21 8.90
C GLY A 118 22.14 -8.35 8.25
N THR A 119 22.50 -7.50 7.29
CA THR A 119 23.75 -7.57 6.53
C THR A 119 24.79 -6.58 7.06
N SER A 120 25.21 -6.75 8.31
CA SER A 120 26.33 -6.01 8.88
C SER A 120 27.67 -6.60 8.42
N GLY A 121 28.25 -6.06 7.35
CA GLY A 121 29.69 -6.20 7.06
C GLY A 121 30.21 -7.47 6.35
N SER A 122 29.33 -8.35 5.84
CA SER A 122 29.74 -9.51 5.03
C SER A 122 29.24 -9.36 3.60
N ASP A 123 30.16 -9.24 2.64
CA ASP A 123 29.84 -9.22 1.21
C ASP A 123 29.21 -10.56 0.77
N GLY A 124 27.89 -10.55 0.55
CA GLY A 124 27.20 -11.48 -0.36
C GLY A 124 25.86 -12.10 0.14
N PRO A 125 24.83 -12.22 -0.72
CA PRO A 125 24.44 -11.34 -1.80
C PRO A 125 23.03 -10.77 -1.56
N ILE A 126 22.92 -9.44 -1.48
CA ILE A 126 21.68 -8.79 -1.86
C ILE A 126 21.55 -8.97 -3.37
N ARG A 127 20.81 -10.00 -3.82
CA ARG A 127 20.53 -10.23 -5.26
C ARG A 127 19.41 -9.31 -5.76
N LEU A 128 19.49 -8.02 -5.44
CA LEU A 128 18.60 -7.01 -5.99
C LEU A 128 19.45 -6.05 -6.81
N THR A 129 19.11 -5.88 -8.09
CA THR A 129 19.80 -4.90 -8.93
C THR A 129 19.49 -3.49 -8.43
N THR A 130 20.41 -2.55 -8.62
CA THR A 130 20.17 -1.13 -8.30
C THR A 130 18.91 -0.60 -8.98
N CYS A 131 18.63 -1.04 -10.21
CA CYS A 131 17.42 -0.68 -10.94
C CYS A 131 16.15 -1.18 -10.23
N ALA A 132 16.13 -2.44 -9.77
CA ALA A 132 14.99 -3.00 -9.04
C ALA A 132 14.81 -2.33 -7.66
N PHE A 133 15.91 -2.09 -6.94
CA PHE A 133 15.89 -1.36 -5.67
C PHE A 133 15.31 0.05 -5.83
N ASN A 134 15.83 0.84 -6.77
CA ASN A 134 15.34 2.18 -7.05
C ASN A 134 13.88 2.16 -7.48
N SER A 135 13.48 1.19 -8.30
CA SER A 135 12.10 1.03 -8.77
C SER A 135 11.13 0.76 -7.62
N ILE A 136 11.51 -0.08 -6.66
CA ILE A 136 10.70 -0.39 -5.47
C ILE A 136 10.58 0.83 -4.55
N CYS A 137 11.69 1.50 -4.27
CA CYS A 137 11.68 2.64 -3.35
C CYS A 137 10.91 3.84 -3.95
N SER A 138 11.14 4.13 -5.23
CA SER A 138 10.38 5.18 -5.93
C SER A 138 8.89 4.88 -6.01
N ILE A 139 8.47 3.67 -6.41
CA ILE A 139 7.04 3.37 -6.57
C ILE A 139 6.30 3.38 -5.22
N TYR A 140 6.98 2.97 -4.14
CA TYR A 140 6.43 3.07 -2.79
C TYR A 140 6.12 4.52 -2.41
N LEU A 141 7.07 5.43 -2.62
CA LEU A 141 6.86 6.85 -2.35
C LEU A 141 5.81 7.49 -3.27
N GLU A 142 5.71 7.07 -4.53
CA GLU A 142 4.66 7.53 -5.44
C GLU A 142 3.26 7.13 -4.96
N PHE A 143 3.09 5.88 -4.51
CA PHE A 143 1.83 5.40 -3.93
C PHE A 143 1.48 6.14 -2.64
N CYS A 144 2.48 6.40 -1.79
CA CYS A 144 2.30 7.22 -0.60
C CYS A 144 1.86 8.64 -0.99
N ASN A 145 2.56 9.32 -1.90
CA ASN A 145 2.27 10.69 -2.33
C ASN A 145 0.88 10.84 -2.96
N ASP A 146 0.38 9.81 -3.65
CA ASP A 146 -0.99 9.76 -4.18
C ASP A 146 -2.04 9.37 -3.11
N LYS A 147 -1.62 9.17 -1.86
CA LYS A 147 -2.47 8.90 -0.68
C LYS A 147 -3.19 7.55 -0.75
N VAL A 148 -2.52 6.51 -1.26
CA VAL A 148 -3.04 5.15 -1.17
C VAL A 148 -3.13 4.72 0.29
N PRO A 149 -4.29 4.26 0.79
CA PRO A 149 -4.45 3.93 2.20
C PRO A 149 -3.57 2.77 2.67
N PHE A 150 -3.00 2.90 3.86
CA PHE A 150 -2.39 1.78 4.56
C PHE A 150 -3.49 0.88 5.14
N LYS A 151 -3.26 -0.44 5.10
CA LYS A 151 -4.13 -1.42 5.74
C LYS A 151 -3.65 -1.74 7.16
N PRO A 152 -4.58 -2.02 8.09
CA PRO A 152 -4.27 -2.51 9.43
C PRO A 152 -3.29 -3.68 9.49
N CYS A 153 -3.38 -4.62 8.53
CA CYS A 153 -2.51 -5.79 8.48
C CYS A 153 -1.03 -5.44 8.21
N TYR A 154 -0.72 -4.22 7.76
CA TYR A 154 0.66 -3.80 7.55
C TYR A 154 1.41 -3.52 8.85
N LEU A 155 0.68 -3.19 9.91
CA LEU A 155 1.24 -2.69 11.17
C LEU A 155 2.27 -3.65 11.79
N GLN A 156 1.98 -4.96 11.72
CA GLN A 156 2.88 -6.00 12.23
C GLN A 156 4.22 -6.09 11.50
N TYR A 157 4.36 -5.42 10.35
CA TYR A 157 5.59 -5.36 9.56
C TYR A 157 6.27 -4.02 9.70
N LEU A 158 5.50 -2.93 9.66
CA LEU A 158 6.03 -1.57 9.87
C LEU A 158 6.75 -1.44 11.21
N GLN A 159 6.30 -2.16 12.23
CA GLN A 159 6.94 -2.20 13.54
C GLN A 159 8.37 -2.76 13.55
N LEU A 160 8.73 -3.56 12.54
CA LEU A 160 10.04 -4.22 12.41
C LEU A 160 11.02 -3.40 11.57
N VAL A 161 10.53 -2.38 10.89
CA VAL A 161 11.30 -1.58 9.95
C VAL A 161 12.15 -0.56 10.71
N ASN A 162 13.35 -0.30 10.21
CA ASN A 162 14.31 0.67 10.73
C ASN A 162 14.63 1.79 9.72
N ASN A 163 13.92 1.85 8.59
CA ASN A 163 14.03 2.94 7.63
C ASN A 163 12.85 3.91 7.75
N ASN A 164 13.17 5.16 8.10
CA ASN A 164 12.20 6.24 8.24
C ASN A 164 11.38 6.48 6.98
N GLU A 165 11.96 6.33 5.78
CA GLU A 165 11.25 6.53 4.51
C GLU A 165 10.03 5.61 4.38
N ILE A 166 9.99 4.47 5.09
CA ILE A 166 8.85 3.54 5.12
C ILE A 166 7.87 3.88 6.27
N ILE A 167 8.39 4.40 7.38
CA ILE A 167 7.60 4.60 8.60
C ILE A 167 6.92 5.98 8.59
N GLU A 168 7.60 7.02 8.11
CA GLU A 168 7.12 8.39 8.09
C GLU A 168 5.83 8.54 7.26
N PRO A 169 5.70 7.96 6.04
CA PRO A 169 4.43 8.03 5.31
C PRO A 169 3.23 7.46 6.06
N PHE A 170 3.45 6.45 6.91
CA PHE A 170 2.40 5.88 7.73
C PHE A 170 1.96 6.84 8.85
N PHE A 171 2.90 7.39 9.62
CA PHE A 171 2.59 8.25 10.78
C PHE A 171 2.31 9.71 10.43
N GLU A 172 2.98 10.28 9.43
CA GLU A 172 2.89 11.70 9.10
C GLU A 172 1.77 12.00 8.10
N MET A 173 1.29 10.96 7.39
CA MET A 173 0.28 11.13 6.35
C MET A 173 -0.89 10.17 6.45
N SER A 174 -0.65 8.86 6.41
CA SER A 174 -1.75 7.89 6.38
C SER A 174 -2.63 7.98 7.61
N LEU A 175 -2.06 7.86 8.82
CA LEU A 175 -2.82 7.94 10.06
C LEU A 175 -3.50 9.29 10.25
N PRO A 176 -2.84 10.45 10.04
CA PRO A 176 -3.51 11.74 10.06
C PRO A 176 -4.70 11.83 9.11
N ILE A 177 -4.57 11.38 7.86
CA ILE A 177 -5.70 11.37 6.91
C ILE A 177 -6.83 10.47 7.43
N THR A 178 -6.51 9.27 7.92
CA THR A 178 -7.49 8.34 8.47
C THR A 178 -8.30 8.98 9.58
N PHE A 179 -7.66 9.71 10.51
CA PHE A 179 -8.33 10.32 11.66
C PHE A 179 -8.80 11.77 11.44
N GLY A 180 -8.57 12.35 10.26
CA GLY A 180 -8.93 13.74 9.97
C GLY A 180 -8.01 14.78 10.65
N LEU A 181 -6.81 14.39 11.05
CA LEU A 181 -5.82 15.26 11.65
C LEU A 181 -5.10 16.12 10.59
N GLN A 182 -4.59 17.27 11.01
CA GLN A 182 -3.77 18.11 10.15
C GLN A 182 -2.40 17.45 9.88
N LEU A 183 -2.00 17.42 8.61
CA LEU A 183 -0.70 16.96 8.17
C LEU A 183 0.41 17.91 8.66
N LYS A 184 1.46 17.38 9.29
CA LYS A 184 2.57 18.17 9.89
C LYS A 184 3.93 18.01 9.19
N GLY A 185 3.98 17.34 8.05
CA GLY A 185 5.21 17.09 7.27
C GLY A 185 5.32 17.91 5.98
N THR A 186 6.49 17.83 5.35
CA THR A 186 6.70 18.33 3.99
C THR A 186 6.21 17.31 2.98
N PHE A 187 5.13 17.65 2.27
CA PHE A 187 4.54 16.82 1.22
C PHE A 187 4.59 17.54 -0.13
N PRO A 188 4.77 16.83 -1.25
CA PRO A 188 5.02 15.37 -1.35
C PRO A 188 6.39 14.96 -0.79
N PHE A 189 6.55 13.68 -0.44
CA PHE A 189 7.85 13.10 -0.12
C PHE A 189 8.77 13.17 -1.33
N ASP A 190 10.03 13.57 -1.09
CA ASP A 190 11.05 13.65 -2.12
C ASP A 190 11.45 12.26 -2.62
N ILE A 191 11.44 12.07 -3.94
CA ILE A 191 11.86 10.83 -4.57
C ILE A 191 13.24 11.03 -5.21
N THR A 192 14.29 10.62 -4.50
CA THR A 192 15.69 10.80 -4.92
C THR A 192 16.27 9.63 -5.71
N TYR A 193 15.48 8.58 -5.95
CA TYR A 193 15.88 7.40 -6.69
C TYR A 193 15.86 7.66 -8.20
N ASP A 194 16.78 7.04 -8.95
CA ASP A 194 16.70 7.06 -10.42
C ASP A 194 15.64 6.07 -10.89
N TYR A 195 14.60 6.56 -11.57
CA TYR A 195 13.51 5.76 -12.10
C TYR A 195 12.99 6.34 -13.43
N LYS A 196 12.43 5.47 -14.27
CA LYS A 196 11.85 5.84 -15.57
C LYS A 196 10.38 5.44 -15.61
N ARG A 197 9.48 6.39 -15.35
CA ARG A 197 8.02 6.16 -15.51
C ARG A 197 7.56 6.43 -16.94
N PRO A 198 6.59 5.64 -17.44
CA PRO A 198 5.92 5.95 -18.69
C PRO A 198 5.08 7.22 -18.54
N LYS A 199 4.89 7.95 -19.64
CA LYS A 199 3.87 9.00 -19.68
C LYS A 199 2.49 8.35 -19.69
N VAL A 200 1.66 8.70 -18.72
CA VAL A 200 0.28 8.21 -18.62
C VAL A 200 -0.66 9.37 -18.91
N ASP A 201 -1.30 9.33 -20.08
CA ASP A 201 -2.44 10.21 -20.35
C ASP A 201 -3.60 9.77 -19.47
N VAL A 202 -3.93 10.60 -18.49
CA VAL A 202 -5.10 10.41 -17.64
C VAL A 202 -6.35 10.73 -18.47
N GLN A 203 -6.75 9.81 -19.35
CA GLN A 203 -8.07 9.89 -19.97
C GLN A 203 -9.11 9.55 -18.89
N ASN A 204 -10.13 10.39 -18.81
CA ASN A 204 -11.29 10.51 -17.89
C ASN A 204 -12.00 9.25 -17.34
N HIS A 205 -11.41 8.06 -17.32
CA HIS A 205 -11.87 6.92 -16.53
C HIS A 205 -11.61 7.09 -15.02
N LYS A 206 -11.51 8.33 -14.50
CA LYS A 206 -11.86 8.62 -13.11
C LYS A 206 -13.34 8.25 -12.95
N MET A 207 -13.59 6.96 -12.80
CA MET A 207 -14.85 6.38 -12.44
C MET A 207 -15.26 7.15 -11.19
N LYS A 208 -16.37 7.90 -11.29
CA LYS A 208 -16.92 8.69 -10.20
C LYS A 208 -16.95 7.78 -8.97
N SER A 209 -16.07 8.02 -7.99
CA SER A 209 -16.21 7.33 -6.72
C SER A 209 -17.60 7.69 -6.22
N ASN A 210 -18.38 6.68 -5.85
CA ASN A 210 -19.66 6.91 -5.21
C ASN A 210 -19.38 7.47 -3.80
N VAL A 211 -19.27 8.80 -3.71
CA VAL A 211 -19.05 9.59 -2.49
C VAL A 211 -20.11 9.29 -1.40
N MET A 212 -21.22 8.63 -1.75
CA MET A 212 -22.34 8.39 -0.83
C MET A 212 -22.18 7.23 0.16
N ASN A 213 -21.10 6.42 0.09
CA ASN A 213 -20.84 5.33 1.04
C ASN A 213 -19.58 5.52 1.91
N ASP A 214 -18.84 6.61 1.71
CA ASP A 214 -17.54 6.84 2.34
C ASP A 214 -17.63 7.05 3.87
N ASN A 215 -18.72 7.64 4.38
CA ASN A 215 -18.81 8.01 5.80
C ASN A 215 -18.94 6.81 6.76
N GLN A 216 -19.61 5.71 6.37
CA GLN A 216 -19.74 4.53 7.24
C GLN A 216 -18.50 3.63 7.18
N GLN A 217 -17.88 3.52 6.00
CA GLN A 217 -16.67 2.74 5.82
C GLN A 217 -15.47 3.39 6.52
N THR A 218 -15.38 4.72 6.48
CA THR A 218 -14.35 5.48 7.20
C THR A 218 -14.47 5.37 8.72
N THR A 219 -15.68 5.35 9.29
CA THR A 219 -15.87 5.17 10.75
C THR A 219 -15.43 3.79 11.23
N LYS A 220 -15.76 2.72 10.48
CA LYS A 220 -15.32 1.36 10.82
C LYS A 220 -13.79 1.22 10.70
N GLU A 221 -13.19 1.78 9.66
CA GLU A 221 -11.75 1.77 9.46
C GLU A 221 -11.02 2.56 10.55
N ARG A 222 -11.51 3.75 10.92
CA ARG A 222 -10.99 4.54 12.05
C ARG A 222 -11.03 3.76 13.36
N LYS A 223 -12.16 3.11 13.66
CA LYS A 223 -12.30 2.29 14.87
C LYS A 223 -11.32 1.12 14.89
N ASN A 224 -11.18 0.41 13.76
CA ASN A 224 -10.20 -0.68 13.66
C ASN A 224 -8.77 -0.18 13.91
N TRP A 225 -8.40 0.99 13.37
CA TRP A 225 -7.10 1.60 13.63
C TRP A 225 -6.94 2.02 15.08
N TYR A 226 -7.95 2.64 15.69
CA TYR A 226 -7.94 3.01 17.10
C TYR A 226 -7.70 1.80 18.01
N ASP A 227 -8.49 0.74 17.84
CA ASP A 227 -8.41 -0.48 18.64
C ASP A 227 -7.02 -1.12 18.53
N LEU A 228 -6.43 -1.09 17.33
CA LEU A 228 -5.08 -1.59 17.10
C LEU A 228 -4.01 -0.72 17.76
N LEU A 229 -4.02 0.59 17.54
CA LEU A 229 -3.01 1.49 18.08
C LEU A 229 -3.06 1.53 19.62
N LYS A 230 -4.25 1.48 20.21
CA LYS A 230 -4.43 1.39 21.66
C LYS A 230 -3.83 0.10 22.24
N LYS A 231 -4.08 -1.03 21.59
CA LYS A 231 -3.44 -2.30 21.97
C LYS A 231 -1.91 -2.21 21.90
N TYR A 232 -1.36 -1.45 20.95
CA TYR A 232 0.08 -1.23 20.85
C TYR A 232 0.61 -0.30 21.94
N GLU A 233 -0.11 0.75 22.31
CA GLU A 233 0.25 1.60 23.46
C GLU A 233 0.42 0.75 24.74
N GLU A 234 -0.55 -0.12 25.02
CA GLU A 234 -0.51 -1.03 26.16
C GLU A 234 0.72 -1.98 26.09
N GLN A 235 1.09 -2.43 24.90
CA GLN A 235 2.26 -3.30 24.68
C GLN A 235 3.59 -2.55 24.82
N ILE A 236 3.67 -1.30 24.36
CA ILE A 236 4.84 -0.42 24.51
C ILE A 236 5.08 -0.13 26.00
N LEU A 237 4.03 0.23 26.74
CA LEU A 237 4.08 0.47 28.19
C LEU A 237 4.44 -0.80 28.99
N GLY A 238 4.06 -1.97 28.48
CA GLY A 238 4.38 -3.28 29.06
C GLY A 238 5.80 -3.81 28.78
N ASN A 239 6.67 -3.07 28.07
CA ASN A 239 8.02 -3.50 27.67
C ASN A 239 8.07 -4.82 26.87
N ASN A 240 7.05 -5.10 26.05
CA ASN A 240 7.05 -6.31 25.21
C ASN A 240 7.89 -6.14 23.92
N PHE A 241 8.62 -7.20 23.54
CA PHE A 241 9.75 -7.22 22.58
C PHE A 241 9.36 -7.12 21.07
N GLU A 242 10.37 -6.80 20.24
CA GLU A 242 10.44 -6.73 18.76
C GLU A 242 10.02 -5.43 18.04
N LEU A 243 9.79 -4.30 18.75
CA LEU A 243 9.60 -2.99 18.11
C LEU A 243 10.94 -2.28 17.85
N THR A 244 11.13 -1.70 16.66
CA THR A 244 12.27 -0.81 16.42
C THR A 244 12.13 0.50 17.19
N GLU A 245 13.25 1.08 17.63
CA GLU A 245 13.25 2.40 18.29
C GLU A 245 12.64 3.48 17.39
N ARG A 246 12.87 3.38 16.07
CA ARG A 246 12.28 4.31 15.10
C ARG A 246 10.76 4.25 15.07
N PHE A 247 10.18 3.05 15.10
CA PHE A 247 8.74 2.91 15.17
C PHE A 247 8.19 3.50 16.46
N LYS A 248 8.82 3.21 17.61
CA LYS A 248 8.44 3.78 18.92
C LYS A 248 8.48 5.30 18.91
N ASN A 249 9.59 5.89 18.44
CA ASN A 249 9.76 7.34 18.40
C ASN A 249 8.70 8.03 17.53
N ASN A 250 8.27 7.41 16.42
CA ASN A 250 7.21 7.95 15.58
C ASN A 250 5.82 7.79 16.24
N PHE A 251 5.58 6.65 16.88
CA PHE A 251 4.35 6.42 17.64
C PHE A 251 4.19 7.42 18.78
N GLU A 252 5.24 7.65 19.59
CA GLU A 252 5.23 8.59 20.71
C GLU A 252 5.00 10.06 20.27
N LYS A 253 5.40 10.41 19.05
CA LYS A 253 5.10 11.74 18.47
C LYS A 253 3.65 11.84 17.99
N PHE A 254 3.13 10.78 17.40
CA PHE A 254 1.78 10.75 16.83
C PHE A 254 0.69 10.62 17.90
N TRP A 255 0.87 9.70 18.85
CA TRP A 255 -0.18 9.27 19.76
C TRP A 255 -0.80 10.39 20.63
N PRO A 256 -0.01 11.29 21.24
CA PRO A 256 -0.58 12.41 22.00
C PRO A 256 -1.45 13.33 21.14
N LEU A 257 -1.05 13.59 19.88
CA LEU A 257 -1.82 14.43 18.96
C LEU A 257 -3.18 13.82 18.63
N PHE A 258 -3.23 12.50 18.53
CA PHE A 258 -4.46 11.77 18.29
C PHE A 258 -5.39 11.83 19.50
N ILE A 259 -4.87 11.59 20.71
CA ILE A 259 -5.66 11.64 21.96
C ILE A 259 -6.21 13.05 22.21
N ASP A 260 -5.41 14.10 22.01
CA ASP A 260 -5.86 15.49 22.15
C ASP A 260 -7.02 15.81 21.20
N TYR A 261 -6.96 15.31 19.96
CA TYR A 261 -8.02 15.48 18.97
C TYR A 261 -9.29 14.71 19.32
N ASP A 262 -9.16 13.47 19.80
CA ASP A 262 -10.29 12.61 20.19
C ASP A 262 -11.09 13.26 21.33
N GLN A 263 -10.39 13.73 22.37
CA GLN A 263 -11.00 14.42 23.53
C GLN A 263 -11.68 15.74 23.16
N MET A 264 -11.20 16.45 22.14
CA MET A 264 -11.82 17.69 21.66
C MET A 264 -13.09 17.45 20.83
N ASN A 265 -13.29 16.25 20.29
CA ASN A 265 -14.39 15.90 19.38
C ASN A 265 -15.41 14.90 19.98
N ASP A 266 -15.32 14.59 21.28
CA ASP A 266 -16.27 13.78 22.07
C ASP A 266 -17.73 14.29 22.06
N GLY A 267 -18.03 15.37 21.31
CA GLY A 267 -19.38 15.90 21.13
C GLY A 267 -20.21 15.22 20.02
N ASP A 268 -19.61 14.58 19.01
CA ASP A 268 -20.38 14.22 17.81
C ASP A 268 -20.21 12.81 17.21
N ASP A 269 -19.27 11.93 17.59
CA ASP A 269 -19.22 10.60 16.91
C ASP A 269 -18.60 9.39 17.65
N PHE A 270 -18.14 9.53 18.90
CA PHE A 270 -17.57 8.39 19.64
C PHE A 270 -18.26 8.20 21.01
N VAL A 271 -19.42 7.53 21.01
CA VAL A 271 -19.90 6.90 22.25
C VAL A 271 -19.01 5.69 22.53
N VAL A 272 -17.93 5.92 23.27
CA VAL A 272 -17.18 4.86 23.94
C VAL A 272 -18.03 4.38 25.10
N GLU A 273 -18.82 3.32 24.87
CA GLU A 273 -19.43 2.58 25.98
C GLU A 273 -18.31 1.96 26.83
N GLY A 274 -18.04 2.54 27.98
CA GLY A 274 -17.27 1.87 29.02
C GLY A 274 -16.42 2.78 29.89
N SER A 275 -17.03 3.62 30.71
CA SER A 275 -16.47 4.04 32.01
C SER A 275 -17.56 4.66 32.88
N SER A 276 -18.42 3.81 33.45
CA SER A 276 -19.27 4.23 34.57
C SER A 276 -18.38 4.45 35.80
N SER A 277 -18.02 5.71 36.01
CA SER A 277 -17.41 6.19 37.24
C SER A 277 -18.38 5.97 38.40
N LYS A 278 -18.10 4.97 39.24
CA LYS A 278 -18.73 4.85 40.56
C LYS A 278 -18.27 6.04 41.40
N ARG A 279 -19.09 7.11 41.42
CA ARG A 279 -19.04 8.14 42.45
C ARG A 279 -19.33 7.49 43.80
N LEU A 280 -18.30 7.38 44.64
CA LEU A 280 -18.46 7.30 46.09
C LEU A 280 -19.17 8.57 46.55
N LYS A 281 -20.39 8.43 47.06
CA LYS A 281 -21.01 9.43 47.93
C LYS A 281 -20.61 9.11 49.37
N GLN A 282 -20.19 10.18 50.05
CA GLN A 282 -19.96 10.26 51.49
C GLN A 282 -21.18 9.81 52.29
#